data_AF-A0A2R6NJ69-F1
#
_entry.id   AF-A0A2R6NJ69-F1
#
_cell.length_a   1.000
_cell.length_b   1.000
_cell.length_c   1.000
_cell.angle_alpha   90.00
_cell.angle_beta   90.00
_cell.angle_gamma   90.00
#
_symmetry.space_group_name_H-M   'P 1'
#
loop_
_entity.id
_entity.type
_entity.pdbx_description
1 polymer ?
#
loop_
_entity_poly.entity_id
_entity_poly.type
_entity_poly.pdbx_seq_one_letter_code
_entity_poly.pdbx_strand_id
1 'polypeptide(L)'
;MLKSLRPRRTYPPAKYDAAQKMLLNRPSTMQDVADFVTEYISSDTLGIIATTWLIVADQSALGILDTKCLILSALHSDAVDYPKTGRPVPIDRIPRPDSRLRPDWSAPETARVSDPRRYYVSQRAIGRLYREIDLPAVETIGREEHFQHWDVGESDQASLRKVLEAFRTRESYKCSGAFAAVKERVLDHISIDRHDAALVTEIWDLYKNYASELQTICSDHTLSRGKDAMLTEEEVVVGTIVAQCSQPRKRKDLMSNLREHATALVDAIRGDLAGGIETLPRKSMERAWVALRISMIEEDLFGARSFAWIAMGEIFEVIRNIEASEGLF
;
A
#
# COMPACT_ATOMS: atom_id res chain seq x y z
N MET A 1 -6.76 -12.67 30.90
CA MET A 1 -7.74 -11.68 30.39
C MET A 1 -8.00 -10.61 31.46
N LEU A 2 -7.85 -9.34 31.11
CA LEU A 2 -8.12 -8.21 32.01
C LEU A 2 -9.61 -8.16 32.38
N LYS A 3 -9.94 -8.23 33.68
CA LYS A 3 -11.34 -8.18 34.17
C LYS A 3 -12.10 -6.92 33.73
N SER A 4 -11.38 -5.83 33.48
CA SER A 4 -11.93 -4.55 33.01
C SER A 4 -12.51 -4.58 31.60
N LEU A 5 -12.12 -5.55 30.76
CA LEU A 5 -12.60 -5.70 29.38
C LEU A 5 -13.82 -6.62 29.25
N ARG A 6 -14.33 -7.18 30.37
CA ARG A 6 -15.52 -8.03 30.33
C ARG A 6 -16.78 -7.17 30.16
N PRO A 7 -17.71 -7.56 29.25
CA PRO A 7 -18.98 -6.88 29.12
C PRO A 7 -19.73 -6.86 30.47
N ARG A 8 -20.19 -5.68 30.89
CA ARG A 8 -20.99 -5.53 32.12
C ARG A 8 -22.41 -6.06 31.96
N ARG A 9 -22.87 -6.21 30.72
CA ARG A 9 -24.19 -6.70 30.34
C ARG A 9 -24.05 -7.66 29.17
N THR A 10 -24.80 -8.75 29.22
CA THR A 10 -24.93 -9.71 28.13
C THR A 10 -26.40 -9.84 27.77
N TYR A 11 -26.65 -10.24 26.53
CA TYR A 11 -27.99 -10.43 25.98
C TYR A 11 -28.04 -11.79 25.28
N PRO A 12 -29.20 -12.45 25.22
CA PRO A 12 -29.33 -13.65 24.41
C PRO A 12 -29.06 -13.32 22.93
N PRO A 13 -28.54 -14.29 22.14
CA PRO A 13 -28.39 -14.11 20.70
C PRO A 13 -29.71 -13.68 20.05
N ALA A 14 -29.63 -12.75 19.10
CA ALA A 14 -30.78 -12.38 18.30
C ALA A 14 -31.28 -13.59 17.50
N LYS A 15 -32.61 -13.73 17.42
CA LYS A 15 -33.26 -14.74 16.59
C LYS A 15 -33.75 -14.04 15.33
N TYR A 16 -33.25 -14.49 14.19
CA TYR A 16 -33.70 -14.03 12.88
C TYR A 16 -34.47 -15.16 12.22
N ASP A 17 -35.62 -14.83 11.65
CA ASP A 17 -36.39 -15.79 10.86
C ASP A 17 -35.63 -16.10 9.57
N ALA A 18 -35.82 -17.31 9.03
CA ALA A 18 -35.19 -17.68 7.77
C ALA A 18 -35.71 -16.78 6.64
N ALA A 19 -34.80 -16.08 5.96
CA ALA A 19 -35.15 -15.19 4.88
C ALA A 19 -35.87 -15.94 3.75
N GLN A 20 -36.98 -15.38 3.28
CA GLN A 20 -37.85 -16.04 2.31
C GLN A 20 -37.17 -16.06 0.93
N LYS A 21 -37.00 -17.25 0.37
CA LYS A 21 -36.38 -17.42 -0.96
C LYS A 21 -37.34 -17.01 -2.08
N MET A 22 -36.79 -16.38 -3.10
CA MET A 22 -37.42 -16.23 -4.41
C MET A 22 -37.30 -17.54 -5.16
N LEU A 23 -38.44 -18.11 -5.55
CA LEU A 23 -38.51 -19.37 -6.27
C LEU A 23 -39.02 -19.10 -7.69
N LEU A 24 -38.43 -19.78 -8.66
CA LEU A 24 -38.90 -19.78 -10.03
C LEU A 24 -39.93 -20.90 -10.21
N ASN A 25 -41.02 -20.63 -10.95
CA ASN A 25 -42.02 -21.64 -11.30
C ASN A 25 -41.55 -22.56 -12.46
N ARG A 26 -40.26 -22.52 -12.80
CA ARG A 26 -39.61 -23.24 -13.89
C ARG A 26 -38.15 -23.54 -13.54
N PRO A 27 -37.46 -24.44 -14.28
CA PRO A 27 -36.02 -24.66 -14.10
C PRO A 27 -35.22 -23.36 -14.28
N SER A 28 -34.15 -23.21 -13.50
CA SER A 28 -33.21 -22.10 -13.60
C SER A 28 -32.35 -22.23 -14.86
N THR A 29 -32.14 -21.10 -15.53
CA THR A 29 -31.32 -20.96 -16.74
C THR A 29 -30.14 -20.01 -16.49
N MET A 30 -29.16 -19.98 -17.39
CA MET A 30 -28.04 -19.03 -17.27
C MET A 30 -28.50 -17.56 -17.41
N GLN A 31 -29.61 -17.32 -18.10
CA GLN A 31 -30.20 -15.98 -18.19
C GLN A 31 -30.68 -15.49 -16.82
N ASP A 32 -31.30 -16.37 -16.01
CA ASP A 32 -31.73 -16.03 -14.65
C ASP A 32 -30.56 -15.62 -13.76
N VAL A 33 -29.41 -16.28 -13.95
CA VAL A 33 -28.18 -15.95 -13.23
C VAL A 33 -27.65 -14.58 -13.67
N ALA A 34 -27.62 -14.31 -14.98
CA ALA A 34 -27.19 -13.00 -15.50
C ALA A 34 -28.10 -11.85 -15.05
N ASP A 35 -29.42 -12.08 -15.07
CA ASP A 35 -30.42 -11.13 -14.60
C ASP A 35 -30.24 -10.86 -13.10
N PHE A 36 -30.05 -11.92 -12.30
CA PHE A 36 -29.79 -11.79 -10.87
C PHE A 36 -28.49 -11.04 -10.57
N VAL A 37 -27.39 -11.33 -11.28
CA VAL A 37 -26.11 -10.61 -11.09
C VAL A 37 -26.29 -9.12 -11.40
N THR A 38 -27.02 -8.79 -12.45
CA THR A 38 -27.33 -7.40 -12.82
C THR A 38 -28.17 -6.70 -11.74
N GLU A 39 -29.20 -7.38 -11.24
CA GLU A 39 -30.04 -6.87 -10.15
C GLU A 39 -29.22 -6.69 -8.85
N TYR A 40 -28.37 -7.66 -8.51
CA TYR A 40 -27.52 -7.63 -7.32
C TYR A 40 -26.58 -6.43 -7.31
N ILE A 41 -25.91 -6.14 -8.44
CA ILE A 41 -25.00 -4.99 -8.58
C ILE A 41 -25.71 -3.66 -8.30
N SER A 42 -27.00 -3.57 -8.63
CA SER A 42 -27.80 -2.33 -8.47
C SER A 42 -28.53 -2.22 -7.13
N SER A 43 -28.82 -3.35 -6.48
CA SER A 43 -29.72 -3.42 -5.33
C SER A 43 -29.04 -3.81 -4.01
N ASP A 44 -27.72 -4.01 -4.00
CA ASP A 44 -26.98 -4.28 -2.76
C ASP A 44 -26.98 -3.07 -1.81
N THR A 45 -27.66 -3.22 -0.68
CA THR A 45 -27.79 -2.20 0.38
C THR A 45 -27.02 -2.53 1.65
N LEU A 46 -26.24 -3.61 1.67
CA LEU A 46 -25.55 -4.10 2.87
C LEU A 46 -24.69 -3.02 3.54
N GLY A 47 -23.85 -2.35 2.76
CA GLY A 47 -22.96 -1.28 3.25
C GLY A 47 -23.72 -0.06 3.77
N ILE A 48 -24.87 0.27 3.15
CA ILE A 48 -25.73 1.39 3.58
C ILE A 48 -26.31 1.09 4.96
N ILE A 49 -26.84 -0.12 5.15
CA ILE A 49 -27.44 -0.55 6.43
C ILE A 49 -26.38 -0.56 7.53
N ALA A 50 -25.20 -1.16 7.27
CA ALA A 50 -24.11 -1.24 8.25
C ALA A 50 -23.64 0.16 8.71
N THR A 51 -23.41 1.07 7.75
CA THR A 51 -22.97 2.43 8.06
C THR A 51 -24.03 3.21 8.82
N THR A 52 -25.29 3.07 8.42
CA THR A 52 -26.42 3.72 9.09
C THR A 52 -26.58 3.22 10.52
N TRP A 53 -26.42 1.91 10.76
CA TRP A 53 -26.46 1.32 12.10
C TRP A 53 -25.41 1.93 13.03
N LEU A 54 -24.16 2.08 12.57
CA LEU A 54 -23.10 2.70 13.37
C LEU A 54 -23.44 4.15 13.74
N ILE A 55 -23.95 4.92 12.78
CA ILE A 55 -24.30 6.33 13.00
C ILE A 55 -25.48 6.47 13.97
N VAL A 56 -26.53 5.65 13.80
CA VAL A 56 -27.70 5.66 14.71
C VAL A 56 -27.28 5.26 16.11
N ALA A 57 -26.47 4.21 16.26
CA ALA A 57 -25.95 3.77 17.55
C ALA A 57 -25.06 4.83 18.23
N ASP A 58 -24.33 5.62 17.45
CA ASP A 58 -23.51 6.71 17.99
C ASP A 58 -24.40 7.84 18.55
N GLN A 59 -25.39 8.26 17.75
CA GLN A 59 -26.31 9.36 18.06
C GLN A 59 -27.30 9.03 19.19
N SER A 60 -27.78 7.79 19.28
CA SER A 60 -28.81 7.41 20.24
C SER A 60 -28.25 7.25 21.64
N ALA A 61 -28.95 7.77 22.66
CA ALA A 61 -28.60 7.53 24.06
C ALA A 61 -28.66 6.04 24.44
N LEU A 62 -29.55 5.27 23.80
CA LEU A 62 -29.70 3.82 23.98
C LEU A 62 -28.61 3.01 23.23
N GLY A 63 -27.83 3.68 22.38
CA GLY A 63 -26.77 3.06 21.61
C GLY A 63 -27.30 1.98 20.66
N ILE A 64 -26.65 0.82 20.66
CA ILE A 64 -27.04 -0.33 19.84
C ILE A 64 -28.41 -0.93 20.19
N LEU A 65 -28.99 -0.55 21.35
CA LEU A 65 -30.31 -1.00 21.81
C LEU A 65 -31.44 -0.08 21.35
N ASP A 66 -31.13 0.96 20.57
CA ASP A 66 -32.16 1.77 19.93
C ASP A 66 -33.04 0.91 19.01
N THR A 67 -34.35 1.17 19.00
CA THR A 67 -35.31 0.46 18.14
C THR A 67 -34.90 0.50 16.67
N LYS A 68 -34.34 1.63 16.19
CA LYS A 68 -33.82 1.72 14.81
C LYS A 68 -32.61 0.82 14.59
N CYS A 69 -31.71 0.70 15.57
CA CYS A 69 -30.59 -0.23 15.51
C CYS A 69 -31.07 -1.69 15.44
N LEU A 70 -32.10 -2.06 16.21
CA LEU A 70 -32.68 -3.40 16.16
C LEU A 70 -33.31 -3.70 14.78
N ILE A 71 -34.04 -2.74 14.21
CA ILE A 71 -34.58 -2.85 12.85
C ILE A 71 -33.45 -2.99 11.83
N LEU A 72 -32.44 -2.12 11.89
CA LEU A 72 -31.27 -2.15 11.02
C LEU A 72 -30.52 -3.49 11.13
N SER A 73 -30.41 -4.08 12.32
CA SER A 73 -29.81 -5.40 12.51
C SER A 73 -30.61 -6.52 11.84
N ALA A 74 -31.95 -6.47 11.87
CA ALA A 74 -32.79 -7.41 11.13
C ALA A 74 -32.62 -7.24 9.61
N LEU A 75 -32.69 -6.00 9.12
CA LEU A 75 -32.47 -5.71 7.70
C LEU A 75 -31.05 -6.10 7.23
N HIS A 76 -30.05 -5.96 8.09
CA HIS A 76 -28.69 -6.39 7.79
C HIS A 76 -28.60 -7.92 7.64
N SER A 77 -29.34 -8.68 8.45
CA SER A 77 -29.44 -10.13 8.30
C SER A 77 -30.02 -10.50 6.93
N ASP A 78 -31.13 -9.86 6.54
CA ASP A 78 -31.77 -10.07 5.25
C ASP A 78 -30.83 -9.71 4.08
N ALA A 79 -30.12 -8.59 4.18
CA ALA A 79 -29.19 -8.12 3.14
C ALA A 79 -27.99 -9.07 2.94
N VAL A 80 -27.46 -9.66 4.01
CA VAL A 80 -26.40 -10.67 3.92
C VAL A 80 -26.89 -11.94 3.22
N ASP A 81 -28.17 -12.29 3.39
CA ASP A 81 -28.78 -13.45 2.75
C ASP A 81 -29.36 -13.14 1.36
N TYR A 82 -29.28 -11.90 0.87
CA TYR A 82 -29.72 -11.53 -0.48
C TYR A 82 -29.13 -12.45 -1.58
N PRO A 83 -27.81 -12.73 -1.62
CA PRO A 83 -27.23 -13.69 -2.58
C PRO A 83 -27.87 -15.08 -2.57
N LYS A 84 -28.42 -15.51 -1.43
CA LYS A 84 -29.00 -16.87 -1.25
C LYS A 84 -30.51 -16.90 -1.48
N THR A 85 -31.17 -15.77 -1.26
CA THR A 85 -32.63 -15.65 -1.27
C THR A 85 -33.15 -15.02 -2.55
N GLY A 86 -32.32 -14.25 -3.26
CA GLY A 86 -32.74 -13.49 -4.42
C GLY A 86 -33.63 -12.29 -4.08
N ARG A 87 -33.73 -11.89 -2.81
CA ARG A 87 -34.56 -10.76 -2.37
C ARG A 87 -33.74 -9.59 -1.83
N PRO A 88 -33.72 -8.44 -2.52
CA PRO A 88 -33.02 -7.27 -2.02
C PRO A 88 -33.80 -6.62 -0.87
N VAL A 89 -33.09 -5.96 0.03
CA VAL A 89 -33.70 -5.07 1.03
C VAL A 89 -33.99 -3.72 0.37
N PRO A 90 -35.26 -3.28 0.30
CA PRO A 90 -35.62 -1.99 -0.28
C PRO A 90 -35.05 -0.82 0.54
N ILE A 91 -34.47 0.18 -0.14
CA ILE A 91 -33.83 1.35 0.51
C ILE A 91 -34.82 2.14 1.38
N ASP A 92 -36.10 2.19 1.01
CA ASP A 92 -37.16 2.87 1.76
C ASP A 92 -37.43 2.26 3.14
N ARG A 93 -37.08 0.98 3.34
CA ARG A 93 -37.20 0.32 4.64
C ARG A 93 -36.08 0.68 5.61
N ILE A 94 -34.97 1.26 5.13
CA ILE A 94 -33.80 1.59 5.96
C ILE A 94 -34.13 2.83 6.80
N PRO A 95 -34.19 2.72 8.15
CA PRO A 95 -34.46 3.86 9.01
C PRO A 95 -33.40 4.95 8.87
N ARG A 96 -33.83 6.21 8.90
CA ARG A 96 -32.90 7.35 8.84
C ARG A 96 -32.42 7.75 10.24
N PRO A 97 -31.15 8.19 10.37
CA PRO A 97 -30.66 8.81 11.61
C PRO A 97 -31.46 10.06 11.98
N ASP A 98 -31.62 10.33 13.27
CA ASP A 98 -32.41 11.46 13.78
C ASP A 98 -31.75 12.81 13.48
N SER A 99 -30.41 12.85 13.50
CA SER A 99 -29.66 14.04 13.15
C SER A 99 -28.97 13.89 11.80
N ARG A 100 -28.96 14.98 11.03
CA ARG A 100 -28.15 15.10 9.82
C ARG A 100 -26.67 15.26 10.13
N LEU A 101 -26.31 15.69 11.34
CA LEU A 101 -24.91 15.76 11.77
C LEU A 101 -24.34 14.34 11.87
N ARG A 102 -23.13 14.17 11.35
CA ARG A 102 -22.42 12.89 11.34
C ARG A 102 -21.36 12.87 12.45
N PRO A 103 -21.05 11.71 13.04
CA PRO A 103 -19.91 11.64 13.94
C PRO A 103 -18.61 11.88 13.17
N ASP A 104 -17.64 12.50 13.83
CA ASP A 104 -16.32 12.84 13.30
C ASP A 104 -15.58 11.66 12.66
N TRP A 105 -15.64 10.48 13.28
CA TRP A 105 -15.02 9.25 12.73
C TRP A 105 -15.60 8.81 11.38
N SER A 106 -16.77 9.31 10.98
CA SER A 106 -17.41 9.00 9.70
C SER A 106 -17.16 10.05 8.62
N ALA A 107 -16.38 11.09 8.93
CA ALA A 107 -15.98 12.09 7.96
C ALA A 107 -15.09 11.44 6.88
N PRO A 108 -15.34 11.72 5.59
CA PRO A 108 -14.43 11.27 4.54
C PRO A 108 -13.08 11.98 4.70
N GLU A 109 -12.01 11.34 4.23
CA GLU A 109 -10.64 11.87 4.32
C GLU A 109 -10.46 13.26 3.70
N THR A 110 -11.30 13.66 2.74
CA THR A 110 -11.28 14.98 2.10
C THR A 110 -12.08 16.05 2.84
N ALA A 111 -12.88 15.67 3.84
CA ALA A 111 -13.68 16.62 4.59
C ALA A 111 -12.89 17.24 5.74
N ARG A 112 -13.13 18.53 5.98
CA ARG A 112 -12.70 19.19 7.20
C ARG A 112 -13.60 18.71 8.34
N VAL A 113 -13.08 17.78 9.15
CA VAL A 113 -13.77 17.22 10.33
C VAL A 113 -14.17 18.33 11.32
N SER A 114 -13.47 19.47 11.28
CA SER A 114 -13.74 20.65 12.11
C SER A 114 -14.97 21.46 11.74
N ASP A 115 -15.71 21.14 10.66
CA ASP A 115 -16.97 21.85 10.31
C ASP A 115 -18.13 21.42 11.25
N PRO A 116 -18.54 22.27 12.21
CA PRO A 116 -19.56 21.91 13.20
C PRO A 116 -20.97 21.83 12.60
N ARG A 117 -21.17 22.28 11.36
CA ARG A 117 -22.45 22.18 10.64
C ARG A 117 -22.67 20.80 10.04
N ARG A 118 -21.61 19.99 9.95
CA ARG A 118 -21.64 18.66 9.32
C ARG A 118 -21.25 17.55 10.30
N TYR A 119 -20.33 17.84 11.21
CA TYR A 119 -19.75 16.83 12.09
C TYR A 119 -19.85 17.19 13.57
N TYR A 120 -19.95 16.18 14.43
CA TYR A 120 -19.83 16.31 15.88
C TYR A 120 -18.79 15.32 16.42
N VAL A 121 -18.16 15.69 17.55
CA VAL A 121 -17.17 14.84 18.21
C VAL A 121 -17.87 13.69 18.94
N SER A 122 -17.77 12.46 18.40
CA SER A 122 -18.40 11.30 19.03
C SER A 122 -17.77 11.01 20.39
N GLN A 123 -18.62 10.80 21.40
CA GLN A 123 -18.20 10.42 22.76
C GLN A 123 -18.09 8.90 22.95
N ARG A 124 -18.42 8.11 21.92
CA ARG A 124 -18.42 6.64 21.94
C ARG A 124 -17.01 6.09 21.77
N ALA A 125 -16.86 4.79 22.01
CA ALA A 125 -15.57 4.10 21.92
C ALA A 125 -14.90 4.30 20.54
N ILE A 126 -15.66 4.18 19.45
CA ILE A 126 -15.15 4.37 18.08
C ILE A 126 -14.61 5.78 17.89
N GLY A 127 -15.35 6.82 18.31
CA GLY A 127 -14.88 8.21 18.22
C GLY A 127 -13.61 8.46 19.03
N ARG A 128 -13.52 7.89 20.24
CA ARG A 128 -12.30 7.99 21.05
C ARG A 128 -11.11 7.32 20.37
N LEU A 129 -11.28 6.08 19.90
CA LEU A 129 -10.23 5.35 19.18
C LEU A 129 -9.80 6.08 17.90
N TYR A 130 -10.74 6.65 17.16
CA TYR A 130 -10.47 7.43 15.96
C TYR A 130 -9.52 8.62 16.24
N ARG A 131 -9.68 9.28 17.39
CA ARG A 131 -8.85 10.44 17.78
C ARG A 131 -7.58 10.07 18.57
N GLU A 132 -7.55 8.90 19.19
CA GLU A 132 -6.39 8.41 19.94
C GLU A 132 -5.27 7.92 19.01
N ILE A 133 -5.61 7.61 17.77
CA ILE A 133 -4.63 7.27 16.74
C ILE A 133 -3.94 8.57 16.31
N ASP A 134 -2.89 8.92 17.04
CA ASP A 134 -1.85 9.82 16.56
C ASP A 134 -0.94 9.00 15.64
N LEU A 135 -1.41 8.79 14.40
CA LEU A 135 -0.44 8.65 13.34
C LEU A 135 0.14 10.05 13.24
N PRO A 136 1.46 10.27 13.44
CA PRO A 136 2.07 11.50 12.97
C PRO A 136 1.63 11.51 11.52
N ALA A 137 0.68 12.40 11.22
CA ALA A 137 0.02 12.29 9.96
C ALA A 137 1.16 12.32 8.95
N VAL A 138 0.95 11.77 7.78
CA VAL A 138 1.73 12.24 6.64
C VAL A 138 1.41 13.74 6.38
N GLU A 139 0.97 14.52 7.39
CA GLU A 139 1.51 15.84 7.70
C GLU A 139 3.01 15.83 7.43
N THR A 140 3.32 16.20 6.18
CA THR A 140 4.43 17.11 5.98
C THR A 140 5.78 16.54 6.41
N ILE A 141 6.01 15.23 6.26
CA ILE A 141 7.36 14.75 5.96
C ILE A 141 7.65 15.25 4.54
N GLY A 142 8.03 16.52 4.47
CA GLY A 142 8.56 17.22 3.31
C GLY A 142 8.07 16.78 1.94
N ARG A 143 6.78 16.89 1.59
CA ARG A 143 6.44 16.93 0.14
C ARG A 143 7.16 18.08 -0.57
N GLU A 144 7.62 19.08 0.20
CA GLU A 144 8.42 20.21 -0.27
C GLU A 144 9.94 20.01 -0.05
N GLU A 145 10.39 19.07 0.80
CA GLU A 145 11.83 18.82 1.10
C GLU A 145 12.36 17.50 0.50
N HIS A 146 11.50 16.54 0.20
CA HIS A 146 11.82 15.28 -0.49
C HIS A 146 11.48 15.31 -1.99
N PHE A 147 11.58 16.49 -2.62
CA PHE A 147 12.07 16.48 -3.99
C PHE A 147 13.54 16.06 -3.91
N GLN A 148 13.77 14.74 -3.76
CA GLN A 148 15.09 14.14 -4.00
C GLN A 148 15.65 14.82 -5.24
N HIS A 149 16.89 15.32 -5.13
CA HIS A 149 17.44 16.22 -6.13
C HIS A 149 17.48 15.50 -7.47
N TRP A 150 16.47 15.75 -8.31
CA TRP A 150 16.50 15.32 -9.70
C TRP A 150 17.49 16.25 -10.37
N ASP A 151 18.69 15.74 -10.58
CA ASP A 151 19.77 16.54 -11.12
C ASP A 151 19.56 16.80 -12.62
N VAL A 152 18.79 17.86 -12.90
CA VAL A 152 18.63 18.40 -14.26
C VAL A 152 19.87 19.21 -14.68
N GLY A 153 20.78 19.52 -13.75
CA GLY A 153 21.81 20.54 -13.91
C GLY A 153 23.25 20.03 -13.95
N GLU A 154 23.59 18.97 -13.21
CA GLU A 154 24.90 18.35 -13.28
C GLU A 154 24.98 17.50 -14.55
N SER A 155 26.06 17.68 -15.32
CA SER A 155 26.32 16.79 -16.45
C SER A 155 26.44 15.38 -15.89
N ASP A 156 25.64 14.44 -16.41
CA ASP A 156 25.69 13.00 -16.06
C ASP A 156 27.14 12.45 -16.04
N GLN A 157 28.02 13.03 -16.86
CA GLN A 157 29.45 12.72 -16.87
C GLN A 157 30.21 13.14 -15.59
N ALA A 158 29.81 14.20 -14.92
CA ALA A 158 30.40 14.65 -13.65
C ALA A 158 29.99 13.74 -12.50
N SER A 159 28.71 13.34 -12.42
CA SER A 159 28.22 12.39 -11.41
C SER A 159 28.87 11.00 -11.61
N LEU A 160 28.95 10.51 -12.86
CA LEU A 160 29.69 9.27 -13.17
C LEU A 160 31.17 9.37 -12.77
N ARG A 161 31.82 10.52 -13.00
CA ARG A 161 33.23 10.74 -12.59
C ARG A 161 33.39 10.67 -11.07
N LYS A 162 32.50 11.31 -10.32
CA LYS A 162 32.45 11.26 -8.85
C LYS A 162 32.30 9.81 -8.37
N VAL A 163 31.39 9.04 -8.96
CA VAL A 163 31.23 7.61 -8.66
C VAL A 163 32.50 6.84 -8.96
N LEU A 164 33.06 6.96 -10.16
CA LEU A 164 34.30 6.28 -10.54
C LEU A 164 35.49 6.65 -9.63
N GLU A 165 35.56 7.89 -9.16
CA GLU A 165 36.56 8.33 -8.18
C GLU A 165 36.34 7.69 -6.81
N ALA A 166 35.08 7.64 -6.34
CA ALA A 166 34.70 6.97 -5.08
C ALA A 166 34.92 5.45 -5.09
N PHE A 167 34.97 4.82 -6.28
CA PHE A 167 35.40 3.43 -6.44
C PHE A 167 36.92 3.26 -6.43
N ARG A 168 37.70 4.31 -6.71
CA ARG A 168 39.17 4.31 -6.67
C ARG A 168 39.73 4.66 -5.29
N THR A 169 39.08 5.56 -4.56
CA THR A 169 39.48 5.92 -3.21
C THR A 169 39.12 4.79 -2.25
N ARG A 170 40.13 4.24 -1.56
CA ARG A 170 39.97 3.14 -0.57
C ARG A 170 39.34 3.63 0.74
N GLU A 171 38.55 4.71 0.69
CA GLU A 171 37.96 5.27 1.89
C GLU A 171 37.11 4.21 2.57
N SER A 172 37.41 3.98 3.85
CA SER A 172 36.70 3.06 4.72
C SER A 172 35.26 3.53 4.83
N TYR A 173 34.39 2.98 3.99
CA TYR A 173 32.94 3.20 4.06
C TYR A 173 32.50 3.00 5.52
N LYS A 174 31.95 4.05 6.13
CA LYS A 174 31.24 3.90 7.41
C LYS A 174 29.89 3.22 7.11
N CYS A 175 29.93 1.93 6.80
CA CYS A 175 28.74 1.10 6.80
C CYS A 175 28.33 0.94 8.27
N SER A 176 27.21 1.54 8.68
CA SER A 176 26.61 1.26 9.99
C SER A 176 25.37 0.39 9.82
N GLY A 177 25.09 -0.48 10.80
CA GLY A 177 23.88 -1.29 10.82
C GLY A 177 23.87 -2.39 9.78
N ALA A 178 22.74 -2.57 9.08
CA ALA A 178 22.52 -3.70 8.17
C ALA A 178 23.55 -3.76 7.02
N PHE A 179 23.99 -2.63 6.48
CA PHE A 179 24.96 -2.59 5.39
C PHE A 179 26.33 -3.14 5.77
N ALA A 180 26.76 -2.98 7.03
CA ALA A 180 28.00 -3.59 7.51
C ALA A 180 27.89 -5.12 7.54
N ALA A 181 26.76 -5.64 8.00
CA ALA A 181 26.51 -7.08 8.02
C ALA A 181 26.46 -7.67 6.60
N VAL A 182 25.84 -6.97 5.65
CA VAL A 182 25.84 -7.38 4.23
C VAL A 182 27.27 -7.39 3.68
N LYS A 183 28.05 -6.35 3.96
CA LYS A 183 29.46 -6.25 3.53
C LYS A 183 30.29 -7.43 4.02
N GLU A 184 30.18 -7.80 5.29
CA GLU A 184 30.91 -8.94 5.86
C GLU A 184 30.55 -10.24 5.13
N ARG A 185 29.27 -10.49 4.87
CA ARG A 185 28.83 -11.67 4.12
C ARG A 185 29.33 -11.69 2.67
N VAL A 186 29.34 -10.53 2.01
CA VAL A 186 29.84 -10.43 0.62
C VAL A 186 31.36 -10.70 0.57
N LEU A 187 32.12 -10.26 1.57
CA LEU A 187 33.56 -10.49 1.69
C LEU A 187 33.95 -11.97 1.77
N ASP A 188 33.07 -12.83 2.29
CA ASP A 188 33.29 -14.28 2.33
C ASP A 188 33.31 -14.91 0.92
N HIS A 189 32.68 -14.25 -0.06
CA HIS A 189 32.48 -14.80 -1.40
C HIS A 189 33.23 -14.05 -2.51
N ILE A 190 33.44 -12.73 -2.40
CA ILE A 190 34.13 -11.93 -3.43
C ILE A 190 35.08 -10.90 -2.83
N SER A 191 36.10 -10.53 -3.60
CA SER A 191 36.93 -9.36 -3.28
C SER A 191 36.20 -8.08 -3.64
N ILE A 192 36.07 -7.15 -2.70
CA ILE A 192 35.33 -5.88 -2.85
C ILE A 192 36.25 -4.67 -3.09
N ASP A 193 37.56 -4.89 -3.16
CA ASP A 193 38.57 -3.82 -3.14
C ASP A 193 38.85 -3.21 -4.52
N ARG A 194 38.54 -3.93 -5.61
CA ARG A 194 38.79 -3.47 -6.99
C ARG A 194 37.68 -3.94 -7.90
N HIS A 195 37.00 -2.98 -8.52
CA HIS A 195 36.01 -3.22 -9.56
C HIS A 195 36.49 -2.61 -10.86
N ASP A 196 36.18 -3.28 -11.97
CA ASP A 196 36.45 -2.76 -13.30
C ASP A 196 35.63 -1.49 -13.55
N ALA A 197 36.27 -0.45 -14.11
CA ALA A 197 35.59 0.80 -14.45
C ALA A 197 34.48 0.57 -15.50
N ALA A 198 34.65 -0.43 -16.37
CA ALA A 198 33.60 -0.80 -17.33
C ALA A 198 32.36 -1.34 -16.62
N LEU A 199 32.52 -2.20 -15.61
CA LEU A 199 31.43 -2.71 -14.80
C LEU A 199 30.73 -1.59 -14.00
N VAL A 200 31.50 -0.69 -13.37
CA VAL A 200 30.91 0.44 -12.64
C VAL A 200 30.09 1.33 -13.57
N THR A 201 30.56 1.56 -14.80
CA THR A 201 29.83 2.35 -15.81
C THR A 201 28.55 1.64 -16.26
N GLU A 202 28.62 0.33 -16.52
CA GLU A 202 27.44 -0.47 -16.89
C GLU A 202 26.34 -0.42 -15.82
N ILE A 203 26.72 -0.59 -14.54
CA ILE A 203 25.75 -0.58 -13.44
C ILE A 203 25.25 0.85 -13.15
N TRP A 204 26.08 1.87 -13.41
CA TRP A 204 25.63 3.27 -13.38
C TRP A 204 24.52 3.52 -14.40
N ASP A 205 24.72 3.10 -15.64
CA ASP A 205 23.70 3.24 -16.70
C ASP A 205 22.41 2.50 -16.32
N LEU A 206 22.53 1.31 -15.73
CA LEU A 206 21.39 0.55 -15.21
C LEU A 206 20.64 1.31 -14.11
N TYR A 207 21.36 1.93 -13.16
CA TYR A 207 20.76 2.79 -12.14
C TYR A 207 20.03 3.99 -12.75
N LYS A 208 20.62 4.65 -13.74
CA LYS A 208 19.99 5.81 -14.42
C LYS A 208 18.71 5.41 -15.15
N ASN A 209 18.71 4.27 -15.84
CA ASN A 209 17.52 3.73 -16.48
C ASN A 209 16.44 3.42 -15.44
N TYR A 210 16.81 2.74 -14.35
CA TYR A 210 15.90 2.47 -13.23
C TYR A 210 15.27 3.74 -12.66
N ALA A 211 16.07 4.75 -12.33
CA ALA A 211 15.59 5.99 -11.75
C ALA A 211 14.64 6.74 -12.71
N SER A 212 14.94 6.75 -14.01
CA SER A 212 14.09 7.37 -15.04
C SER A 212 12.76 6.64 -15.22
N GLU A 213 12.76 5.31 -15.24
CA GLU A 213 11.54 4.51 -15.34
C GLU A 213 10.69 4.62 -14.07
N LEU A 214 11.32 4.58 -12.90
CA LEU A 214 10.65 4.79 -11.62
C LEU A 214 9.98 6.16 -11.56
N GLN A 215 10.65 7.21 -12.04
CA GLN A 215 10.09 8.56 -12.11
C GLN A 215 8.86 8.62 -13.03
N THR A 216 8.90 7.92 -14.16
CA THR A 216 7.78 7.80 -15.09
C THR A 216 6.59 7.14 -14.38
N ILE A 217 6.83 6.02 -13.69
CA ILE A 217 5.82 5.33 -12.87
C ILE A 217 5.23 6.28 -11.81
N CYS A 218 6.06 7.03 -11.10
CA CYS A 218 5.62 7.97 -10.07
C CYS A 218 4.74 9.09 -10.63
N SER A 219 5.06 9.56 -11.83
CA SER A 219 4.32 10.63 -12.52
C SER A 219 2.98 10.12 -13.06
N ASP A 220 2.95 8.92 -13.62
CA ASP A 220 1.74 8.34 -14.22
C ASP A 220 0.68 7.93 -13.18
N HIS A 221 1.10 7.61 -11.95
CA HIS A 221 0.23 7.06 -10.91
C HIS A 221 -0.11 8.06 -9.79
N THR A 222 0.19 9.34 -9.96
CA THR A 222 -0.20 10.37 -9.00
C THR A 222 -1.69 10.70 -9.04
N LEU A 223 -2.27 11.00 -7.88
CA LEU A 223 -3.64 11.53 -7.77
C LEU A 223 -3.69 13.07 -7.87
N SER A 224 -2.53 13.71 -7.76
CA SER A 224 -2.40 15.16 -7.83
C SER A 224 -2.50 15.65 -9.28
N ARG A 225 -2.88 16.92 -9.46
CA ARG A 225 -3.04 17.55 -10.79
C ARG A 225 -1.96 18.60 -11.08
N GLY A 226 -0.95 18.71 -10.22
CA GLY A 226 0.18 19.61 -10.42
C GLY A 226 1.03 19.15 -11.61
N LYS A 227 1.64 20.11 -12.32
CA LYS A 227 2.49 19.82 -13.49
C LYS A 227 3.72 18.98 -13.11
N ASP A 228 4.24 19.17 -11.90
CA ASP A 228 5.42 18.50 -11.37
C ASP A 228 5.06 17.54 -10.23
N ALA A 229 3.79 17.14 -10.15
CA ALA A 229 3.36 16.23 -9.11
C ALA A 229 3.70 14.79 -9.48
N MET A 230 4.39 14.10 -8.58
CA MET A 230 4.69 12.67 -8.69
C MET A 230 4.55 12.00 -7.33
N LEU A 231 4.46 10.68 -7.31
CA LEU A 231 4.58 9.90 -6.08
C LEU A 231 6.02 9.96 -5.54
N THR A 232 6.17 9.75 -4.24
CA THR A 232 7.47 9.52 -3.62
C THR A 232 8.00 8.13 -3.94
N GLU A 233 9.33 7.95 -3.86
CA GLU A 233 9.97 6.65 -3.99
C GLU A 233 9.38 5.64 -3.00
N GLU A 234 9.18 6.06 -1.74
CA GLU A 234 8.62 5.25 -0.68
C GLU A 234 7.17 4.81 -0.96
N GLU A 235 6.36 5.68 -1.57
CA GLU A 235 5.00 5.34 -2.00
C GLU A 235 4.99 4.21 -3.03
N VAL A 236 5.92 4.23 -3.99
CA VAL A 236 6.02 3.17 -5.00
C VAL A 236 6.56 1.88 -4.41
N VAL A 237 7.60 1.95 -3.59
CA VAL A 237 8.19 0.77 -2.91
C VAL A 237 7.17 0.06 -2.03
N VAL A 238 6.35 0.81 -1.27
CA VAL A 238 5.28 0.24 -0.44
C VAL A 238 4.06 -0.15 -1.29
N GLY A 239 3.94 0.38 -2.50
CA GLY A 239 2.80 0.16 -3.39
C GLY A 239 1.53 0.83 -2.84
N THR A 240 1.65 2.05 -2.34
CA THR A 240 0.54 2.84 -1.79
C THR A 240 0.53 4.26 -2.32
N ILE A 241 -0.64 4.88 -2.34
CA ILE A 241 -0.80 6.30 -2.67
C ILE A 241 -1.39 7.00 -1.45
N VAL A 242 -0.59 7.85 -0.81
CA VAL A 242 -0.97 8.52 0.44
C VAL A 242 -1.90 9.71 0.16
N ALA A 243 -1.86 10.26 -1.05
CA ALA A 243 -2.71 11.39 -1.43
C ALA A 243 -4.20 11.12 -1.15
N GLN A 244 -4.85 12.10 -0.51
CA GLN A 244 -6.27 12.07 -0.25
C GLN A 244 -7.06 12.18 -1.57
N CYS A 245 -8.17 11.46 -1.64
CA CYS A 245 -9.01 11.33 -2.80
C CYS A 245 -10.48 11.22 -2.40
N SER A 246 -11.35 11.96 -3.10
CA SER A 246 -12.79 11.81 -2.94
C SER A 246 -13.34 10.51 -3.53
N GLN A 247 -12.55 9.81 -4.36
CA GLN A 247 -12.95 8.58 -5.05
C GLN A 247 -12.02 7.42 -4.66
N PRO A 248 -12.34 6.66 -3.59
CA PRO A 248 -11.50 5.55 -3.11
C PRO A 248 -11.28 4.45 -4.15
N ARG A 249 -12.26 4.21 -5.02
CA ARG A 249 -12.14 3.22 -6.13
C ARG A 249 -11.04 3.61 -7.10
N LYS A 250 -11.02 4.88 -7.53
CA LYS A 250 -9.98 5.41 -8.42
C LYS A 250 -8.58 5.24 -7.81
N ARG A 251 -8.41 5.55 -6.52
CA ARG A 251 -7.14 5.32 -5.81
C ARG A 251 -6.77 3.84 -5.78
N LYS A 252 -7.72 2.95 -5.50
CA LYS A 252 -7.50 1.51 -5.49
C LYS A 252 -7.04 0.97 -6.84
N ASP A 253 -7.69 1.39 -7.92
CA ASP A 253 -7.34 0.96 -9.28
C ASP A 253 -5.95 1.46 -9.67
N LEU A 254 -5.64 2.74 -9.38
CA LEU A 254 -4.29 3.29 -9.58
C LEU A 254 -3.22 2.56 -8.76
N MET A 255 -3.48 2.22 -7.50
CA MET A 255 -2.56 1.42 -6.68
C MET A 255 -2.34 0.02 -7.26
N SER A 256 -3.35 -0.58 -7.88
CA SER A 256 -3.21 -1.88 -8.56
C SER A 256 -2.24 -1.78 -9.73
N ASN A 257 -2.44 -0.80 -10.62
CA ASN A 257 -1.58 -0.59 -11.79
C ASN A 257 -0.16 -0.17 -11.37
N LEU A 258 -0.05 0.68 -10.35
CA LEU A 258 1.24 1.09 -9.78
C LEU A 258 2.05 -0.13 -9.34
N ARG A 259 1.44 -1.06 -8.61
CA ARG A 259 2.11 -2.28 -8.14
C ARG A 259 2.54 -3.17 -9.29
N GLU A 260 1.70 -3.30 -10.33
CA GLU A 260 2.02 -4.08 -11.52
C GLU A 260 3.26 -3.52 -12.24
N HIS A 261 3.26 -2.23 -12.54
CA HIS A 261 4.40 -1.58 -13.21
C HIS A 261 5.66 -1.57 -12.34
N ALA A 262 5.54 -1.29 -11.04
CA ALA A 262 6.68 -1.32 -10.12
C ALA A 262 7.29 -2.73 -10.02
N THR A 263 6.44 -3.78 -9.99
CA THR A 263 6.91 -5.17 -9.98
C THR A 263 7.66 -5.49 -11.28
N ALA A 264 7.09 -5.13 -12.44
CA ALA A 264 7.73 -5.35 -13.72
C ALA A 264 9.09 -4.64 -13.83
N LEU A 265 9.20 -3.39 -13.34
CA LEU A 265 10.46 -2.66 -13.29
C LEU A 265 11.49 -3.37 -12.39
N VAL A 266 11.09 -3.77 -11.18
CA VAL A 266 11.99 -4.47 -10.25
C VAL A 266 12.47 -5.79 -10.84
N ASP A 267 11.60 -6.58 -11.45
CA ASP A 267 11.96 -7.86 -12.06
C ASP A 267 12.94 -7.68 -13.23
N ALA A 268 12.74 -6.65 -14.06
CA ALA A 268 13.65 -6.30 -15.15
C ALA A 268 15.05 -5.94 -14.61
N ILE A 269 15.13 -5.02 -13.64
CA ILE A 269 16.40 -4.59 -13.04
C ILE A 269 17.10 -5.75 -12.32
N ARG A 270 16.36 -6.62 -11.64
CA ARG A 270 16.93 -7.83 -11.02
C ARG A 270 17.53 -8.77 -12.06
N GLY A 271 16.84 -8.97 -13.18
CA GLY A 271 17.35 -9.75 -14.31
C GLY A 271 18.66 -9.16 -14.85
N ASP A 272 18.69 -7.85 -15.07
CA ASP A 272 19.89 -7.16 -15.57
C ASP A 272 21.05 -7.18 -14.56
N LEU A 273 20.76 -7.04 -13.26
CA LEU A 273 21.76 -7.16 -12.19
C LEU A 273 22.33 -8.57 -12.08
N ALA A 274 21.48 -9.60 -12.15
CA ALA A 274 21.92 -10.99 -12.15
C ALA A 274 22.83 -11.32 -13.35
N GLY A 275 22.66 -10.58 -14.46
CA GLY A 275 23.38 -10.78 -15.70
C GLY A 275 22.75 -11.87 -16.57
N GLY A 276 23.40 -12.20 -17.69
CA GLY A 276 22.93 -13.25 -18.59
C GLY A 276 22.93 -14.64 -17.95
N ILE A 277 22.23 -15.60 -18.56
CA ILE A 277 22.03 -16.98 -18.06
C ILE A 277 23.36 -17.69 -17.69
N GLU A 278 24.45 -17.36 -18.39
CA GLU A 278 25.78 -17.96 -18.16
C GLU A 278 26.62 -17.22 -17.09
N THR A 279 26.06 -16.19 -16.45
CA THR A 279 26.78 -15.40 -15.45
C THR A 279 27.03 -16.23 -14.20
N LEU A 280 28.30 -16.36 -13.82
CA LEU A 280 28.67 -17.07 -12.60
C LEU A 280 28.07 -16.38 -11.36
N PRO A 281 27.64 -17.14 -10.33
CA PRO A 281 27.07 -16.56 -9.10
C PRO A 281 27.95 -15.46 -8.48
N ARG A 282 29.27 -15.70 -8.40
CA ARG A 282 30.23 -14.69 -7.88
C ARG A 282 30.26 -13.41 -8.72
N LYS A 283 30.07 -13.49 -10.04
CA LYS A 283 30.01 -12.33 -10.92
C LYS A 283 28.68 -11.59 -10.80
N SER A 284 27.57 -12.31 -10.65
CA SER A 284 26.27 -11.71 -10.29
C SER A 284 26.35 -10.95 -8.95
N MET A 285 26.98 -11.56 -7.94
CA MET A 285 27.21 -10.92 -6.64
C MET A 285 28.07 -9.66 -6.77
N GLU A 286 29.10 -9.67 -7.62
CA GLU A 286 29.92 -8.49 -7.88
C GLU A 286 29.10 -7.35 -8.49
N ARG A 287 28.24 -7.65 -9.48
CA ARG A 287 27.33 -6.67 -10.10
C ARG A 287 26.38 -6.06 -9.07
N ALA A 288 25.74 -6.89 -8.25
CA ALA A 288 24.84 -6.46 -7.20
C ALA A 288 25.56 -5.65 -6.11
N TRP A 289 26.79 -6.01 -5.76
CA TRP A 289 27.61 -5.23 -4.83
C TRP A 289 27.98 -3.85 -5.39
N VAL A 290 28.38 -3.77 -6.67
CA VAL A 290 28.62 -2.49 -7.35
C VAL A 290 27.35 -1.63 -7.35
N ALA A 291 26.19 -2.23 -7.62
CA ALA A 291 24.90 -1.53 -7.59
C ALA A 291 24.59 -0.95 -6.20
N LEU A 292 24.73 -1.77 -5.15
CA LEU A 292 24.55 -1.34 -3.76
C LEU A 292 25.49 -0.18 -3.42
N ARG A 293 26.74 -0.25 -3.88
CA ARG A 293 27.72 0.81 -3.67
C ARG A 293 27.38 2.11 -4.38
N ILE A 294 26.89 2.05 -5.63
CA ILE A 294 26.43 3.23 -6.36
C ILE A 294 25.29 3.91 -5.60
N SER A 295 24.30 3.13 -5.15
CA SER A 295 23.19 3.64 -4.34
C SER A 295 23.63 4.36 -3.07
N MET A 296 24.70 3.88 -2.41
CA MET A 296 25.22 4.53 -1.20
C MET A 296 25.97 5.83 -1.50
N ILE A 297 26.66 5.91 -2.65
CA ILE A 297 27.37 7.14 -3.06
C ILE A 297 26.36 8.23 -3.44
N GLU A 298 25.23 7.84 -4.00
CA GLU A 298 24.18 8.73 -4.47
C GLU A 298 22.91 8.67 -3.60
N GLU A 299 23.04 8.46 -2.29
CA GLU A 299 21.91 8.20 -1.36
C GLU A 299 20.81 9.29 -1.34
N ASP A 300 21.16 10.50 -1.76
CA ASP A 300 20.27 11.67 -1.84
C ASP A 300 19.56 11.81 -3.20
N LEU A 301 19.99 11.04 -4.21
CA LEU A 301 19.37 11.04 -5.54
C LEU A 301 18.10 10.16 -5.57
N PHE A 302 17.17 10.56 -6.44
CA PHE A 302 15.91 9.84 -6.63
C PHE A 302 16.13 8.41 -7.12
N GLY A 303 15.53 7.43 -6.44
CA GLY A 303 15.64 6.01 -6.77
C GLY A 303 16.88 5.32 -6.19
N ALA A 304 17.81 6.04 -5.55
CA ALA A 304 19.02 5.42 -5.02
C ALA A 304 18.71 4.42 -3.90
N ARG A 305 17.77 4.73 -3.01
CA ARG A 305 17.47 3.89 -1.84
C ARG A 305 16.76 2.60 -2.26
N SER A 306 15.81 2.68 -3.18
CA SER A 306 15.05 1.57 -3.71
C SER A 306 15.93 0.69 -4.60
N PHE A 307 16.84 1.28 -5.38
CA PHE A 307 17.87 0.54 -6.09
C PHE A 307 18.78 -0.25 -5.13
N ALA A 308 19.12 0.33 -3.95
CA ALA A 308 19.88 -0.36 -2.92
C ALA A 308 19.15 -1.61 -2.40
N TRP A 309 17.83 -1.52 -2.22
CA TRP A 309 17.01 -2.66 -1.81
C TRP A 309 16.97 -3.77 -2.85
N ILE A 310 16.88 -3.41 -4.14
CA ILE A 310 16.94 -4.38 -5.25
C ILE A 310 18.30 -5.08 -5.25
N ALA A 311 19.39 -4.32 -5.14
CA ALA A 311 20.75 -4.84 -5.09
C ALA A 311 20.99 -5.78 -3.88
N MET A 312 20.52 -5.40 -2.69
CA MET A 312 20.59 -6.27 -1.50
C MET A 312 19.78 -7.55 -1.68
N GLY A 313 18.58 -7.46 -2.27
CA GLY A 313 17.76 -8.62 -2.59
C GLY A 313 18.54 -9.61 -3.45
N GLU A 314 19.26 -9.13 -4.46
CA GLU A 314 20.03 -10.00 -5.33
C GLU A 314 21.28 -10.58 -4.65
N ILE A 315 21.98 -9.81 -3.82
CA ILE A 315 23.07 -10.34 -2.98
C ILE A 315 22.57 -11.52 -2.13
N PHE A 316 21.43 -11.38 -1.46
CA PHE A 316 20.87 -12.45 -0.62
C PHE A 316 20.48 -13.69 -1.41
N GLU A 317 19.92 -13.51 -2.61
CA GLU A 317 19.53 -14.61 -3.47
C GLU A 317 20.75 -15.37 -3.98
N VAL A 318 21.82 -14.66 -4.35
CA VAL A 318 23.08 -15.30 -4.74
C VAL A 318 23.73 -16.04 -3.56
N ILE A 319 23.80 -15.43 -2.36
CA ILE A 319 24.33 -16.10 -1.16
C ILE A 319 23.56 -17.39 -0.90
N ARG A 320 22.23 -17.34 -0.91
CA ARG A 320 21.37 -18.51 -0.71
C ARG A 320 21.65 -19.60 -1.75
N ASN A 321 21.83 -19.23 -3.02
CA ASN A 321 22.13 -20.19 -4.08
C ASN A 321 23.52 -20.84 -3.91
N ILE A 322 24.52 -20.09 -3.45
CA ILE A 322 25.86 -20.61 -3.14
C ILE A 322 25.78 -21.58 -1.95
N GLU A 323 25.18 -21.16 -0.84
CA GLU A 323 25.04 -21.99 0.37
C GLU A 323 24.27 -23.29 0.10
N ALA A 324 23.20 -23.23 -0.72
CA ALA A 324 22.46 -24.41 -1.16
C ALA A 324 23.32 -25.36 -2.02
N SER A 325 24.18 -24.82 -2.90
CA SER A 325 25.09 -25.63 -3.72
C SER A 325 26.21 -26.28 -2.92
N GLU A 326 26.59 -25.68 -1.79
CA GLU A 326 27.61 -26.18 -0.86
C GLU A 326 27.03 -27.14 0.21
N GLY A 327 25.71 -27.37 0.20
CA GLY A 327 25.04 -28.29 1.12
C GLY A 327 24.89 -27.77 2.55
N LEU A 328 24.92 -26.46 2.74
CA LEU A 328 24.74 -25.80 4.04
C LEU A 328 23.26 -25.68 4.46
N PHE A 329 22.31 -26.02 3.57
CA PHE A 329 20.88 -26.10 3.82
C PHE A 329 20.19 -27.21 3.02
#